data_AF-A0A391NYS3-F1
#
_entry.id   AF-A0A391NYS3-F1
#
_cell.length_a   1.000
_cell.length_b   1.000
_cell.length_c   1.000
_cell.angle_alpha   90.00
_cell.angle_beta   90.00
_cell.angle_gamma   90.00
#
_symmetry.space_group_name_H-M   'P 1'
#
loop_
_entity.id
_entity.type
_entity.pdbx_description
1 polymer ?
#
loop_
_entity_poly.entity_id
_entity_poly.type
_entity_poly.pdbx_seq_one_letter_code
_entity_poly.pdbx_strand_id
1 'polypeptide(L)'
;MKVHALLASAVLLASPAVFAQNDLCQTNLQEIDDNMATNTATLGEPAKSKVEEYVQQARQAQQSGDTEACIAHSTKALQELKGPGSSGSGGTAGSGSGAGN
;
A
#
# COMPACT_ATOMS: atom_id res chain seq x y z
N MET A 1 -11.65 -50.18 -20.44
CA MET A 1 -12.20 -49.02 -19.72
C MET A 1 -11.20 -47.88 -19.90
N LYS A 2 -11.35 -47.06 -20.95
CA LYS A 2 -11.85 -45.66 -20.89
C LYS A 2 -11.28 -44.86 -19.70
N VAL A 3 -10.21 -44.12 -20.00
CA VAL A 3 -9.88 -42.75 -19.60
C VAL A 3 -10.05 -42.36 -18.12
N HIS A 4 -8.98 -42.50 -17.35
CA HIS A 4 -8.77 -41.69 -16.15
C HIS A 4 -7.89 -40.49 -16.51
N ALA A 5 -8.46 -39.53 -17.25
CA ALA A 5 -7.87 -38.22 -17.37
C ALA A 5 -8.11 -37.49 -16.03
N LEU A 6 -7.13 -37.57 -15.14
CA LEU A 6 -7.11 -36.79 -13.90
C LEU A 6 -6.93 -35.32 -14.30
N LEU A 7 -8.03 -34.58 -14.35
CA LEU A 7 -8.01 -33.13 -14.45
C LEU A 7 -7.44 -32.59 -13.13
N ALA A 8 -6.15 -32.27 -13.13
CA ALA A 8 -5.51 -31.55 -12.04
C ALA A 8 -6.04 -30.12 -12.03
N SER A 9 -7.18 -29.91 -11.39
CA SER A 9 -7.66 -28.59 -11.03
C SER A 9 -6.69 -28.03 -9.99
N ALA A 10 -5.69 -27.29 -10.43
CA ALA A 10 -4.89 -26.44 -9.55
C ALA A 10 -5.82 -25.36 -8.98
N VAL A 11 -6.48 -25.68 -7.86
CA VAL A 11 -7.03 -24.67 -6.97
C VAL A 11 -5.83 -23.89 -6.48
N LEU A 12 -5.58 -22.75 -7.13
CA LEU A 12 -4.77 -21.70 -6.54
C LEU A 12 -5.50 -21.34 -5.25
N LEU A 13 -4.94 -21.80 -4.13
CA LEU A 13 -5.29 -21.33 -2.80
C LEU A 13 -4.89 -19.86 -2.75
N ALA A 14 -5.65 -19.00 -3.42
CA ALA A 14 -5.68 -17.58 -3.15
C ALA A 14 -6.20 -17.47 -1.72
N SER A 15 -5.27 -17.59 -0.79
CA SER A 15 -5.54 -17.62 0.63
C SER A 15 -6.13 -16.26 0.99
N PRO A 16 -7.07 -16.17 1.94
CA PRO A 16 -7.63 -14.88 2.39
C PRO A 16 -6.56 -13.82 2.70
N ALA A 17 -5.37 -14.26 3.13
CA ALA A 17 -4.21 -13.40 3.35
C ALA A 17 -3.70 -12.68 2.09
N VAL A 18 -3.64 -13.36 0.93
CA VAL A 18 -3.17 -12.73 -0.32
C VAL A 18 -4.15 -11.66 -0.80
N PHE A 19 -5.45 -11.92 -0.64
CA PHE A 19 -6.49 -10.93 -0.93
C PHE A 19 -6.41 -9.71 0.01
N ALA A 20 -6.19 -9.92 1.31
CA ALA A 20 -6.03 -8.83 2.28
C ALA A 20 -4.80 -7.96 2.00
N GLN A 21 -3.68 -8.57 1.60
CA GLN A 21 -2.46 -7.84 1.26
C GLN A 21 -2.62 -7.04 -0.05
N ASN A 22 -3.31 -7.61 -1.04
CA ASN A 22 -3.57 -6.91 -2.30
C ASN A 22 -4.52 -5.72 -2.12
N ASP A 23 -5.49 -5.86 -1.21
CA ASP A 23 -6.37 -4.77 -0.79
C ASP A 23 -5.58 -3.66 -0.08
N LEU A 24 -4.65 -4.02 0.81
CA LEU A 24 -3.77 -3.06 1.49
C LEU A 24 -2.87 -2.28 0.51
N CYS A 25 -2.25 -2.97 -0.45
CA CYS A 25 -1.47 -2.34 -1.52
C CYS A 25 -2.31 -1.30 -2.30
N GLN A 26 -3.54 -1.66 -2.70
CA GLN A 26 -4.46 -0.75 -3.38
C GLN A 26 -4.90 0.42 -2.50
N THR A 27 -5.27 0.14 -1.25
CA THR A 27 -5.69 1.16 -0.28
C THR A 27 -4.56 2.18 -0.04
N ASN A 28 -3.32 1.73 0.14
CA ASN A 28 -2.20 2.65 0.29
C ASN A 28 -1.97 3.50 -0.97
N LEU A 29 -2.04 2.90 -2.16
CA LEU A 29 -1.89 3.64 -3.42
C LEU A 29 -2.98 4.70 -3.61
N GLN A 30 -4.23 4.38 -3.24
CA GLN A 30 -5.32 5.33 -3.24
C GLN A 30 -5.07 6.49 -2.26
N GLU A 31 -4.65 6.16 -1.03
CA GLU A 31 -4.36 7.19 -0.02
C GLU A 31 -3.19 8.10 -0.44
N ILE A 32 -2.19 7.56 -1.13
CA ILE A 32 -1.11 8.36 -1.72
C ILE A 32 -1.65 9.29 -2.79
N ASP A 33 -2.46 8.80 -3.73
CA ASP A 33 -3.03 9.63 -4.80
C ASP A 33 -3.88 10.78 -4.22
N ASP A 34 -4.68 10.49 -3.18
CA ASP A 34 -5.49 11.48 -2.47
C ASP A 34 -4.62 12.53 -1.73
N ASN A 35 -3.55 12.09 -1.05
CA ASN A 35 -2.61 12.98 -0.38
C ASN A 35 -1.80 13.80 -1.38
N MET A 36 -1.42 13.22 -2.53
CA MET A 36 -0.69 13.96 -3.56
C MET A 36 -1.58 15.03 -4.18
N ALA A 37 -2.87 14.74 -4.41
CA ALA A 37 -3.82 15.72 -4.93
C ALA A 37 -4.04 16.92 -3.99
N THR A 38 -3.83 16.73 -2.68
CA THR A 38 -4.12 17.75 -1.64
C THR A 38 -2.87 18.43 -1.09
N ASN A 39 -1.75 17.72 -0.98
CA ASN A 39 -0.56 18.15 -0.20
C ASN A 39 0.72 18.28 -1.04
N THR A 40 0.73 17.98 -2.35
CA THR A 40 1.98 18.11 -3.14
C THR A 40 2.53 19.54 -3.21
N ALA A 41 1.68 20.55 -3.05
CA ALA A 41 2.10 21.96 -3.06
C ALA A 41 2.88 22.37 -1.80
N THR A 42 2.79 21.61 -0.70
CA THR A 42 3.44 21.93 0.59
C THR A 42 4.69 21.10 0.85
N LEU A 43 4.92 20.04 0.05
CA LEU A 43 6.14 19.24 0.09
C LEU A 43 7.29 20.00 -0.60
N GLY A 44 8.41 20.18 0.11
CA GLY A 44 9.65 20.64 -0.52
C GLY A 44 10.17 19.63 -1.55
N GLU A 45 10.91 20.09 -2.58
CA GLU A 45 11.36 19.23 -3.69
C GLU A 45 12.05 17.92 -3.26
N PRO A 46 12.95 17.89 -2.25
CA PRO A 46 13.60 16.64 -1.86
C PRO A 46 12.63 15.56 -1.35
N ALA A 47 11.58 15.97 -0.62
CA ALA A 47 10.56 15.04 -0.12
C ALA A 47 9.64 14.59 -1.25
N LYS A 48 9.26 15.52 -2.14
CA LYS A 48 8.44 15.22 -3.31
C LYS A 48 9.08 14.17 -4.22
N SER A 49 10.38 14.31 -4.55
CA SER A 49 11.07 13.34 -5.40
C SER A 49 11.13 11.94 -4.78
N LYS A 50 11.30 11.83 -3.46
CA LYS A 50 11.26 10.53 -2.76
C LYS A 50 9.88 9.89 -2.79
N VAL A 51 8.83 10.69 -2.57
CA VAL A 51 7.44 10.21 -2.68
C VAL A 51 7.20 9.64 -4.09
N GLU A 52 7.57 10.39 -5.13
CA GLU A 52 7.42 9.95 -6.52
C GLU A 52 8.21 8.67 -6.84
N GLU A 53 9.42 8.54 -6.30
CA GLU A 53 10.23 7.32 -6.42
C GLU A 53 9.53 6.11 -5.79
N TYR A 54 9.07 6.23 -4.54
CA TYR A 54 8.38 5.16 -3.84
C TYR A 54 7.04 4.78 -4.50
N VAL A 55 6.30 5.75 -5.03
CA VAL A 55 5.06 5.49 -5.80
C VAL A 55 5.37 4.69 -7.06
N GLN A 56 6.43 5.04 -7.80
CA GLN A 56 6.83 4.29 -8.99
C GLN A 56 7.21 2.85 -8.64
N GLN A 57 8.01 2.64 -7.59
CA GLN A 57 8.38 1.31 -7.11
C GLN A 57 7.16 0.49 -6.68
N ALA A 58 6.20 1.11 -5.96
CA ALA A 58 4.97 0.44 -5.54
C ALA A 58 4.10 0.00 -6.73
N ARG A 59 3.96 0.85 -7.76
CA ARG A 59 3.18 0.54 -8.97
C ARG A 59 3.85 -0.55 -9.81
N GLN A 60 5.17 -0.55 -9.92
CA GLN A 60 5.92 -1.64 -10.58
C GLN A 60 5.71 -2.97 -9.85
N ALA A 61 5.83 -2.96 -8.51
CA ALA A 61 5.58 -4.13 -7.68
C ALA A 61 4.14 -4.66 -7.86
N GLN A 62 3.14 -3.77 -7.82
CA GLN A 62 1.74 -4.10 -8.08
C GLN A 62 1.54 -4.78 -9.45
N GLN A 63 2.13 -4.22 -10.51
CA GLN A 63 2.03 -4.76 -11.87
C GLN A 63 2.71 -6.13 -12.02
N SER A 64 3.79 -6.37 -11.26
CA SER A 64 4.50 -7.65 -11.24
C SER A 64 3.86 -8.72 -10.33
N GLY A 65 2.84 -8.36 -9.55
CA GLY A 65 2.23 -9.23 -8.56
C GLY A 65 3.01 -9.35 -7.24
N ASP A 66 4.05 -8.54 -7.04
CA ASP A 66 4.81 -8.46 -5.79
C ASP A 66 4.05 -7.59 -4.77
N THR A 67 3.06 -8.19 -4.13
CA THR A 67 2.19 -7.48 -3.18
C THR A 67 2.94 -6.97 -1.95
N GLU A 68 3.93 -7.73 -1.44
CA GLU A 68 4.71 -7.33 -0.26
C GLU A 68 5.57 -6.10 -0.57
N ALA A 69 6.27 -6.07 -1.71
CA ALA A 69 7.01 -4.90 -2.14
C ALA A 69 6.07 -3.70 -2.39
N CYS A 70 4.89 -3.93 -2.98
CA CYS A 70 3.90 -2.85 -3.14
C CYS A 70 3.53 -2.22 -1.79
N ILE A 71 3.19 -3.02 -0.79
CA ILE A 71 2.85 -2.53 0.55
C ILE A 71 4.03 -1.76 1.15
N ALA A 72 5.25 -2.29 1.05
CA ALA A 72 6.43 -1.67 1.63
C ALA A 72 6.74 -0.30 1.01
N HIS A 73 6.74 -0.19 -0.32
CA HIS A 73 7.02 1.07 -1.02
C HIS A 73 5.90 2.09 -0.82
N SER A 74 4.64 1.68 -0.92
CA SER A 74 3.50 2.57 -0.69
C SER A 74 3.44 3.10 0.75
N THR A 75 3.77 2.26 1.74
CA THR A 75 3.87 2.70 3.15
C THR A 75 4.96 3.76 3.35
N LYS A 76 6.12 3.60 2.69
CA LYS A 76 7.20 4.61 2.73
C LYS A 76 6.77 5.94 2.10
N ALA A 77 6.06 5.89 0.97
CA ALA A 77 5.51 7.10 0.34
C ALA A 77 4.55 7.84 1.29
N LEU A 78 3.66 7.12 1.98
CA LEU A 78 2.75 7.72 2.96
C LEU A 78 3.49 8.36 4.15
N GLN A 79 4.57 7.74 4.63
CA GLN A 79 5.40 8.30 5.70
C GLN A 79 6.06 9.62 5.29
N GLU A 80 6.57 9.71 4.07
CA GLU A 80 7.14 10.94 3.52
C GLU A 80 6.06 12.02 3.30
N LEU A 81 4.87 11.64 2.86
CA LEU A 81 3.73 12.56 2.66
C LEU A 81 3.21 13.16 3.97
N LYS A 82 3.11 12.35 5.02
CA LYS A 82 2.50 12.75 6.30
C LYS A 82 3.50 13.25 7.35
N GLY A 83 4.80 13.02 7.14
CA GLY A 83 5.86 13.43 8.05
C GLY A 83 5.95 12.58 9.33
N PRO A 84 6.99 12.81 10.17
CA PRO A 84 7.18 12.09 11.42
C PRO A 84 6.05 12.40 12.41
N GLY A 85 5.16 11.42 12.63
CA GLY A 85 3.99 11.56 13.50
C GLY A 85 2.73 10.85 13.00
N SER A 86 2.70 10.46 11.72
CA SER A 86 1.55 9.75 11.15
C SER A 86 1.83 8.26 10.99
N SER A 87 2.08 7.60 12.13
CA SER A 87 2.15 6.14 12.17
C SER A 87 0.76 5.59 12.47
N GLY A 88 0.09 5.10 11.43
CA GLY A 88 -0.97 4.09 11.55
C GLY A 88 -2.41 4.59 11.59
N SER A 89 -3.08 4.61 10.44
CA SER A 89 -4.54 4.48 10.37
C SER A 89 -4.90 3.00 10.21
N GLY A 90 -4.55 2.19 11.21
CA GLY A 90 -5.19 0.89 11.47
C GLY A 90 -6.15 1.11 12.62
N GLY A 91 -7.45 1.17 12.34
CA GLY A 91 -8.45 1.69 13.27
C GLY A 91 -8.49 0.99 14.63
N THR A 92 -8.38 1.77 15.70
CA THR A 92 -9.06 1.53 16.97
C THR A 92 -9.55 2.86 17.53
N ALA A 93 -10.85 2.95 17.80
CA ALA A 93 -11.43 4.03 18.58
C ALA A 93 -10.70 4.18 19.93
N GLY A 94 -10.30 5.40 20.28
CA GLY A 94 -9.65 5.68 21.56
C GLY A 94 -9.26 7.15 21.70
N SER A 95 -10.04 7.87 22.49
CA SER A 95 -9.89 9.28 22.89
C SER A 95 -8.48 9.67 23.37
N GLY A 96 -8.05 10.90 23.10
CA GLY A 96 -6.87 11.47 23.74
C GLY A 96 -6.51 12.89 23.28
N SER A 97 -7.07 13.88 23.97
CA SER A 97 -6.71 15.30 23.88
C SER A 97 -5.25 15.56 24.28
N GLY A 98 -4.58 16.56 23.68
CA GLY A 98 -3.54 17.34 24.38
C GLY A 98 -2.35 17.87 23.57
N ALA A 99 -2.22 19.21 23.59
CA ALA A 99 -1.01 20.07 23.61
C ALA A 99 0.14 19.80 22.60
N GLY A 100 0.64 20.77 21.82
CA GLY A 100 0.95 22.15 22.17
C GLY A 100 2.47 22.31 22.20
N ASN A 101 3.03 23.13 21.29
CA ASN A 101 4.17 24.07 21.40
C ASN A 101 4.53 24.55 19.99
#